data_AF-A0A939ZC60-F1
#
_entry.id   AF-A0A939ZC60-F1
#
_cell.length_a   1.000
_cell.length_b   1.000
_cell.length_c   1.000
_cell.angle_alpha   90.00
_cell.angle_beta   90.00
_cell.angle_gamma   90.00
#
_symmetry.space_group_name_H-M   'P 1'
#
loop_
_entity.id
_entity.type
_entity.pdbx_description
1 polymer ?
#
loop_
_entity_poly.entity_id
_entity_poly.type
_entity_poly.pdbx_seq_one_letter_code
_entity_poly.pdbx_strand_id
1 'polypeptide(L)'
;MTLDECAKTLADGLTLQVKRGLVKDYVTSVDTETAIKGRMDVSASLRDRSIYKRQMVCIYEEYTENCLLNRVVKAGSKLLISSSEVSEENKKRLQDLMFYFGTVQDISLRRMDWRINYGKHIDYKPLVEASRYAAKIILKKKD
;
A
#
# COMPACT_ATOMS: atom_id res chain seq x y z
N MET A 1 -16.54 -18.48 -4.89
CA MET A 1 -15.30 -17.82 -4.48
C MET A 1 -14.96 -18.27 -3.08
N THR A 2 -14.09 -19.28 -2.95
CA THR A 2 -13.54 -19.73 -1.67
C THR A 2 -12.31 -18.90 -1.29
N LEU A 3 -11.83 -19.02 -0.05
CA LEU A 3 -10.59 -18.35 0.36
C LEU A 3 -9.37 -18.88 -0.40
N ASP A 4 -9.36 -20.18 -0.73
CA ASP A 4 -8.29 -20.77 -1.53
C ASP A 4 -8.31 -20.28 -2.99
N GLU A 5 -9.49 -20.11 -3.59
CA GLU A 5 -9.62 -19.48 -4.91
C GLU A 5 -9.09 -18.04 -4.90
N CYS A 6 -9.39 -17.26 -3.86
CA CYS A 6 -8.82 -15.91 -3.70
C CYS A 6 -7.29 -15.94 -3.59
N ALA A 7 -6.75 -16.89 -2.83
CA ALA A 7 -5.30 -17.05 -2.67
C ALA A 7 -4.62 -17.41 -4.00
N LYS A 8 -5.24 -18.30 -4.79
CA LYS A 8 -4.76 -18.64 -6.13
C LYS A 8 -4.78 -17.44 -7.07
N THR A 9 -5.91 -16.71 -7.16
CA THR A 9 -6.01 -15.50 -7.99
C THR A 9 -4.97 -14.46 -7.58
N LEU A 10 -4.76 -14.27 -6.29
CA LEU A 10 -3.74 -13.35 -5.78
C LEU A 10 -2.34 -13.82 -6.14
N ALA A 11 -2.01 -15.09 -5.95
CA ALA A 11 -0.70 -15.63 -6.28
C ALA A 11 -0.39 -15.52 -7.78
N ASP A 12 -1.35 -15.86 -8.64
CA ASP A 12 -1.18 -15.82 -10.09
C ASP A 12 -1.02 -14.36 -10.58
N GLY A 13 -1.88 -13.45 -10.12
CA GLY A 13 -1.79 -12.05 -10.52
C GLY A 13 -0.57 -11.33 -9.95
N LEU A 14 -0.21 -11.58 -8.68
CA LEU A 14 1.01 -11.02 -8.10
C LEU A 14 2.27 -11.53 -8.77
N THR A 15 2.32 -12.80 -9.18
CA THR A 15 3.45 -13.33 -9.95
C THR A 15 3.64 -12.55 -11.25
N LEU A 16 2.54 -12.17 -11.92
CA LEU A 16 2.59 -11.35 -13.13
C LEU A 16 3.08 -9.93 -12.82
N GLN A 17 2.62 -9.33 -11.72
CA GLN A 17 3.04 -7.99 -11.29
C GLN A 17 4.52 -7.94 -10.92
N VAL A 18 5.01 -8.91 -10.16
CA VAL A 18 6.43 -9.00 -9.79
C VAL A 18 7.31 -9.15 -11.03
N LYS A 19 6.91 -9.96 -12.02
CA LYS A 19 7.66 -10.12 -13.28
C LYS A 19 7.69 -8.85 -14.13
N ARG A 20 6.64 -8.02 -14.07
CA ARG A 20 6.54 -6.75 -14.81
C ARG A 20 7.14 -5.56 -14.05
N GLY A 21 7.45 -5.74 -12.77
CA GLY A 21 7.76 -4.68 -11.82
C GLY A 21 6.50 -4.25 -11.06
N LEU A 22 6.61 -4.13 -9.73
CA LEU A 22 5.51 -3.65 -8.91
C LEU A 22 5.03 -2.29 -9.39
N VAL A 23 3.72 -2.06 -9.30
CA VAL A 23 3.14 -0.78 -9.68
C VAL A 23 3.71 0.30 -8.77
N LYS A 24 4.36 1.27 -9.40
CA LYS A 24 4.71 2.54 -8.79
C LYS A 24 3.64 3.54 -9.18
N ASP A 25 3.07 4.18 -8.17
CA ASP A 25 2.11 5.26 -8.39
C ASP A 25 2.55 6.47 -7.61
N TYR A 26 2.07 7.64 -8.02
CA TYR A 26 2.30 8.88 -7.30
C TYR A 26 1.52 8.83 -5.99
N VAL A 27 2.22 8.63 -4.88
CA VAL A 27 1.65 8.75 -3.55
C VAL A 27 1.95 10.16 -3.06
N THR A 28 0.92 10.89 -2.70
CA THR A 28 1.05 12.19 -2.04
C THR A 28 1.61 11.96 -0.64
N SER A 29 2.94 12.06 -0.51
CA SER A 29 3.62 12.00 0.78
C SER A 29 3.66 13.42 1.34
N VAL A 30 3.14 13.58 2.56
CA VAL A 30 3.27 14.82 3.33
C VAL A 30 4.43 14.60 4.28
N ASP A 31 5.60 15.14 3.95
CA ASP A 31 6.76 15.04 4.81
C ASP A 31 6.96 16.36 5.57
N THR A 32 7.06 16.29 6.90
CA THR A 32 7.39 17.42 7.77
C THR A 32 8.87 17.35 8.18
N GLU A 33 9.75 17.16 7.20
CA GLU A 33 11.20 17.15 7.42
C GLU A 33 11.73 18.60 7.40
N THR A 34 12.06 19.12 8.59
CA THR A 34 12.75 20.41 8.81
C THR A 34 14.23 20.32 8.44
N ALA A 35 14.55 20.02 7.18
CA ALA A 35 15.93 20.00 6.70
C ALA A 35 16.17 21.12 5.67
N ILE A 36 16.18 22.37 6.13
CA ILE A 36 16.78 23.48 5.38
C ILE A 36 18.30 23.25 5.37
N LYS A 37 18.80 22.50 4.39
CA LYS A 37 20.22 22.55 4.03
C LYS A 37 20.45 23.69 3.04
N GLY A 38 20.99 24.80 3.55
CA GLY A 38 22.01 25.58 2.83
C GLY A 38 21.57 26.71 1.90
N ARG A 39 21.04 27.80 2.47
CA ARG A 39 21.53 29.19 2.32
C ARG A 39 20.49 30.13 2.94
N MET A 40 20.68 30.49 4.21
CA MET A 40 20.05 31.68 4.77
C MET A 40 20.81 32.89 4.23
N ASP A 41 20.18 33.63 3.32
CA ASP A 41 20.58 35.01 3.08
C ASP A 41 20.00 35.86 4.22
N VAL A 42 20.87 36.21 5.16
CA VAL A 42 20.56 36.97 6.38
C VAL A 42 20.61 38.46 6.04
N SER A 43 19.64 38.96 5.27
CA SER A 43 19.63 40.38 4.90
C SER A 43 18.23 40.98 4.66
N ALA A 44 17.21 40.51 5.37
CA ALA A 44 15.96 41.25 5.54
C ALA A 44 15.21 40.86 6.83
N SER A 45 15.94 40.81 7.97
CA SER A 45 15.34 40.61 9.29
C SER A 45 14.71 41.90 9.81
N LEU A 46 13.65 42.42 9.19
CA LEU A 46 12.82 43.44 9.83
C LEU A 46 11.36 43.33 9.39
N ARG A 47 10.51 42.96 10.35
CA ARG A 47 9.09 43.26 10.42
C ARG A 47 8.16 42.40 9.55
N ASP A 48 7.98 41.14 9.91
CA ASP A 48 6.64 40.66 10.31
C ASP A 48 6.69 39.22 10.87
N ARG A 49 5.62 38.85 11.57
CA ARG A 49 5.39 37.63 12.37
C ARG A 49 5.39 36.30 11.59
N SER A 50 6.34 36.10 10.70
CA SER A 50 6.38 34.98 9.75
C SER A 50 7.21 33.77 10.21
N ILE A 51 7.97 33.91 11.31
CA ILE A 51 8.93 32.89 11.77
C ILE A 51 8.25 31.68 12.44
N TYR A 52 7.02 31.82 12.95
CA TYR A 52 6.37 30.76 13.75
C TYR A 52 5.41 29.83 12.98
N LYS A 53 5.23 30.00 11.67
CA LYS A 53 4.33 29.15 10.85
C LYS A 53 4.99 28.55 9.60
N ARG A 54 6.32 28.51 9.54
CA ARG A 54 7.06 27.79 8.49
C ARG A 54 7.15 26.28 8.76
N GLN A 55 6.04 25.65 9.17
CA GLN A 55 5.84 24.24 8.85
C GLN A 55 5.51 24.20 7.35
N MET A 56 6.55 24.24 6.52
CA MET A 56 6.39 23.96 5.10
C MET A 56 6.00 22.48 4.99
N VAL A 57 4.71 22.25 4.87
CA VAL A 57 4.12 20.97 4.48
C VAL A 57 4.53 20.75 3.03
N CYS A 58 5.65 20.07 2.80
CA CYS A 58 6.06 19.69 1.45
C CYS A 58 5.18 18.53 1.01
N ILE A 59 4.15 18.85 0.23
CA ILE A 59 3.33 17.89 -0.50
C ILE A 59 4.10 17.56 -1.77
N TYR A 60 4.73 16.40 -1.84
CA TYR A 60 5.32 15.91 -3.07
C TYR A 60 4.71 14.58 -3.48
N GLU A 61 4.63 14.38 -4.78
CA GLU A 61 4.16 13.14 -5.38
C GLU A 61 5.36 12.20 -5.51
N GLU A 62 5.47 11.21 -4.62
CA GLU A 62 6.53 10.23 -4.68
C GLU A 62 6.13 9.09 -5.60
N TYR A 63 6.92 8.80 -6.63
CA TYR A 63 6.72 7.65 -7.50
C TYR A 63 7.20 6.38 -6.78
N THR A 64 6.33 5.81 -5.94
CA THR A 64 6.68 4.77 -4.98
C THR A 64 5.86 3.50 -5.17
N GLU A 65 6.46 2.36 -4.83
CA GLU A 65 5.78 1.06 -4.75
C GLU A 65 4.85 0.99 -3.54
N ASN A 66 4.93 1.94 -2.61
CA ASN A 66 4.06 2.06 -1.44
C ASN A 66 2.66 2.63 -1.76
N CYS A 67 2.11 2.33 -2.93
CA CYS A 67 0.78 2.79 -3.33
C CYS A 67 -0.32 2.00 -2.62
N LEU A 68 -1.53 2.58 -2.52
CA LEU A 68 -2.67 1.94 -1.85
C LEU A 68 -2.95 0.53 -2.39
N LEU A 69 -2.86 0.33 -3.70
CA LEU A 69 -3.09 -0.97 -4.34
C LEU A 69 -2.13 -2.04 -3.81
N ASN A 70 -0.83 -1.75 -3.79
CA ASN A 70 0.18 -2.69 -3.29
C ASN A 70 0.01 -2.96 -1.78
N ARG A 71 -0.33 -1.92 -1.00
CA ARG A 71 -0.59 -2.07 0.44
C ARG A 71 -1.80 -2.97 0.71
N VAL A 72 -2.89 -2.79 -0.05
CA VAL A 72 -4.11 -3.61 0.07
C VAL A 72 -3.84 -5.06 -0.29
N VAL A 73 -3.16 -5.28 -1.41
CA VAL A 73 -2.86 -6.64 -1.87
C VAL A 73 -1.89 -7.34 -0.91
N LYS A 74 -0.86 -6.65 -0.40
CA LYS A 74 0.03 -7.16 0.65
C LYS A 74 -0.76 -7.57 1.91
N ALA A 75 -1.65 -6.70 2.39
CA ALA A 75 -2.46 -6.99 3.56
C ALA A 75 -3.42 -8.17 3.32
N GLY A 76 -4.03 -8.25 2.14
CA GLY A 76 -4.89 -9.36 1.73
C GLY A 76 -4.14 -10.69 1.70
N SER A 77 -2.95 -10.71 1.10
CA SER A 77 -2.07 -11.88 1.08
C SER A 77 -1.69 -12.33 2.49
N LYS A 78 -1.30 -11.40 3.38
CA LYS A 78 -0.99 -11.72 4.79
C LYS A 78 -2.17 -12.35 5.54
N LEU A 79 -3.39 -11.85 5.31
CA LEU A 79 -4.60 -12.43 5.89
C LEU A 79 -4.84 -13.87 5.39
N LEU A 80 -4.68 -14.11 4.09
CA LEU A 80 -4.88 -15.43 3.49
C LEU A 80 -3.81 -16.43 3.95
N ILE A 81 -2.55 -16.01 4.07
CA ILE A 81 -1.47 -16.84 4.62
C ILE A 81 -1.80 -17.30 6.05
N SER A 82 -2.46 -16.44 6.84
CA SER A 82 -2.84 -16.73 8.23
C SER A 82 -4.11 -17.58 8.35
N SER A 83 -4.83 -17.84 7.25
CA SER A 83 -6.10 -18.57 7.26
C SER A 83 -5.88 -20.09 7.19
N SER A 84 -6.63 -20.86 7.98
CA SER A 84 -6.61 -22.33 7.91
C SER A 84 -7.35 -22.89 6.69
N GLU A 85 -8.20 -22.10 6.03
CA GLU A 85 -9.01 -22.51 4.87
C GLU A 85 -8.24 -22.43 3.53
N VAL A 86 -7.00 -21.95 3.55
CA VAL A 86 -6.14 -21.84 2.35
C VAL A 86 -5.18 -23.02 2.32
N SER A 87 -4.99 -23.62 1.14
CA SER A 87 -4.05 -24.72 0.96
C SER A 87 -2.60 -24.30 1.23
N GLU A 88 -1.80 -25.23 1.76
CA GLU A 88 -0.38 -24.97 2.05
C GLU A 88 0.43 -24.61 0.79
N GLU A 89 0.04 -25.14 -0.37
CA GLU A 89 0.63 -24.76 -1.66
C GLU A 89 0.43 -23.26 -1.94
N ASN A 90 -0.82 -22.77 -1.88
CA ASN A 90 -1.11 -21.36 -2.14
C ASN A 90 -0.51 -20.44 -1.06
N LYS A 91 -0.46 -20.88 0.21
CA LYS A 91 0.23 -20.12 1.27
C LYS A 91 1.70 -19.93 0.96
N LYS A 92 2.39 -21.01 0.58
CA LYS A 92 3.82 -20.95 0.25
C LYS A 92 4.08 -20.00 -0.93
N ARG A 93 3.27 -20.12 -1.99
CA ARG A 93 3.35 -19.20 -3.14
C ARG A 93 3.16 -17.73 -2.73
N LEU A 94 2.19 -17.44 -1.87
CA LEU A 94 1.98 -16.09 -1.36
C LEU A 94 3.13 -15.61 -0.48
N GLN A 95 3.69 -16.47 0.40
CA GLN A 95 4.86 -16.14 1.22
C GLN A 95 6.08 -15.78 0.38
N ASP A 96 6.37 -16.57 -0.67
CA ASP A 96 7.46 -16.30 -1.60
C ASP A 96 7.29 -14.94 -2.31
N LEU A 97 6.05 -14.56 -2.62
CA LEU A 97 5.75 -13.26 -3.22
C LEU A 97 5.90 -12.10 -2.23
N MET A 98 5.73 -12.33 -0.92
CA MET A 98 5.84 -11.26 0.09
C MET A 98 7.26 -10.67 0.21
N PHE A 99 8.30 -11.39 -0.20
CA PHE A 99 9.67 -10.87 -0.20
C PHE A 99 9.82 -9.63 -1.09
N TYR A 100 9.05 -9.52 -2.17
CA TYR A 100 9.07 -8.37 -3.08
C TYR A 100 8.37 -7.14 -2.50
N PHE A 101 7.54 -7.30 -1.46
CA PHE A 101 6.77 -6.23 -0.84
C PHE A 101 7.48 -5.60 0.37
N GLY A 102 8.82 -5.73 0.47
CA GLY A 102 9.61 -5.24 1.61
C GLY A 102 9.49 -3.72 1.85
N THR A 103 9.39 -2.95 0.78
CA THR A 103 9.27 -1.47 0.78
C THR A 103 7.85 -0.97 0.97
N VAL A 104 6.85 -1.85 0.87
CA VAL A 104 5.42 -1.52 0.93
C VAL A 104 4.96 -1.54 2.38
N GLN A 105 4.33 -0.46 2.86
CA GLN A 105 3.85 -0.37 4.23
C GLN A 105 2.62 -1.25 4.47
N ASP A 106 2.48 -1.74 5.70
CA ASP A 106 1.29 -2.47 6.10
C ASP A 106 0.06 -1.54 6.21
N ILE A 107 -1.13 -2.11 6.04
CA ILE A 107 -2.41 -1.42 6.17
C ILE A 107 -3.44 -2.35 6.82
N SER A 108 -4.35 -1.77 7.62
CA SER A 108 -5.46 -2.51 8.22
C SER A 108 -6.68 -2.53 7.31
N LEU A 109 -7.09 -3.72 6.88
CA LEU A 109 -8.27 -3.91 6.02
C LEU A 109 -9.61 -3.84 6.78
N ARG A 110 -9.60 -3.75 8.12
CA ARG A 110 -10.83 -3.80 8.95
C ARG A 110 -11.75 -2.59 8.73
N ARG A 111 -11.18 -1.40 8.53
CA ARG A 111 -11.93 -0.14 8.41
C ARG A 111 -11.56 0.64 7.14
N MET A 112 -11.00 -0.05 6.16
CA MET A 112 -10.58 0.59 4.93
C MET A 112 -11.80 0.95 4.07
N ASP A 113 -11.78 2.13 3.46
CA ASP A 113 -12.72 2.45 2.38
C ASP A 113 -12.32 1.68 1.11
N TRP A 114 -13.25 0.90 0.58
CA TRP A 114 -13.05 0.08 -0.62
C TRP A 114 -13.35 0.86 -1.91
N ARG A 115 -13.67 2.16 -1.82
CA ARG A 115 -13.78 3.06 -2.97
C ARG A 115 -12.39 3.45 -3.48
N ILE A 116 -11.76 2.49 -4.16
CA ILE A 116 -10.43 2.66 -4.75
C ILE A 116 -10.57 3.13 -6.20
N ASN A 117 -9.88 4.20 -6.55
CA ASN A 117 -9.67 4.59 -7.94
C ASN A 117 -8.49 3.80 -8.50
N TYR A 118 -8.73 2.96 -9.51
CA TYR A 118 -7.69 2.13 -10.12
C TYR A 118 -6.88 2.87 -11.19
N GLY A 119 -7.36 4.02 -11.69
CA GLY A 119 -6.70 4.76 -12.76
C GLY A 119 -6.34 3.85 -13.95
N LYS A 120 -5.05 3.81 -14.31
CA LYS A 120 -4.49 2.95 -15.37
C LYS A 120 -4.16 1.51 -14.89
N HIS A 121 -4.24 1.24 -13.59
CA HIS A 121 -3.89 -0.03 -12.95
C HIS A 121 -5.10 -0.94 -12.74
N ILE A 122 -5.90 -1.10 -13.80
CA ILE A 122 -7.14 -1.90 -13.78
C ILE A 122 -6.87 -3.39 -13.56
N ASP A 123 -5.65 -3.83 -13.84
CA ASP A 123 -5.13 -5.17 -13.59
C ASP A 123 -5.04 -5.53 -12.09
N TYR A 124 -5.04 -4.54 -11.20
CA TYR A 124 -5.13 -4.76 -9.75
C TYR A 124 -6.55 -4.99 -9.25
N LYS A 125 -7.57 -4.62 -10.03
CA LYS A 125 -8.98 -4.76 -9.64
C LYS A 125 -9.34 -6.18 -9.15
N PRO A 126 -9.03 -7.26 -9.88
CA PRO A 126 -9.33 -8.61 -9.38
C PRO A 126 -8.56 -8.96 -8.08
N LEU A 127 -7.33 -8.45 -7.91
CA LEU A 127 -6.52 -8.69 -6.71
C LEU A 127 -7.10 -7.99 -5.48
N VAL A 128 -7.53 -6.74 -5.67
CA VAL A 128 -8.19 -5.95 -4.62
C VAL A 128 -9.54 -6.54 -4.26
N GLU A 129 -10.33 -7.01 -5.23
CA GLU A 129 -11.61 -7.68 -4.99
C GLU A 129 -11.43 -9.00 -4.23
N ALA A 130 -10.44 -9.81 -4.59
CA ALA A 130 -10.08 -11.02 -3.84
C ALA A 130 -9.66 -10.68 -2.39
N SER A 131 -8.83 -9.65 -2.21
CA SER A 131 -8.39 -9.18 -0.88
C SER A 131 -9.56 -8.68 -0.03
N ARG A 132 -10.52 -7.97 -0.65
CA ARG A 132 -11.76 -7.51 -0.02
C ARG A 132 -12.61 -8.65 0.47
N TYR A 133 -12.80 -9.66 -0.38
CA TYR A 133 -13.59 -10.83 -0.04
C TYR A 133 -12.95 -11.62 1.11
N ALA A 134 -11.63 -11.84 1.05
CA ALA A 134 -10.88 -12.50 2.11
C ALA A 134 -10.99 -11.74 3.45
N ALA A 135 -10.81 -10.42 3.43
CA ALA A 135 -10.96 -9.59 4.62
C ALA A 135 -12.38 -9.67 5.19
N LYS A 136 -13.42 -9.63 4.35
CA LYS A 136 -14.82 -9.75 4.79
C LYS A 136 -15.10 -11.07 5.49
N ILE A 137 -14.55 -12.19 5.04
CA ILE A 137 -14.77 -13.49 5.66
C ILE A 137 -13.94 -13.63 6.94
N ILE A 138 -12.64 -13.41 6.84
CA ILE A 138 -11.69 -13.68 7.93
C ILE A 138 -11.91 -12.73 9.11
N LEU A 139 -12.19 -11.44 8.83
CA LEU A 139 -12.41 -10.47 9.90
C LEU A 139 -13.78 -10.61 10.55
N LYS A 140 -14.82 -11.04 9.81
CA LYS A 140 -16.14 -11.33 10.39
C LYS A 140 -16.16 -12.58 11.27
N LYS A 141 -15.26 -13.55 11.06
CA LYS A 141 -15.13 -14.73 11.94
C LYS A 141 -14.48 -14.41 13.29
N LYS A 142 -13.93 -13.21 13.45
CA LYS A 142 -13.15 -12.80 14.62
C LYS A 142 -13.93 -11.90 15.59
N ASP A 143 -15.15 -11.54 15.23
CA ASP A 143 -16.13 -10.85 16.08
C ASP A 143 -17.21 -11.87 16.50
#